data_AF-A0A929GWE6-F1
#
_entry.id   AF-A0A929GWE6-F1
#
_cell.length_a   1.000
_cell.length_b   1.000
_cell.length_c   1.000
_cell.angle_alpha   90.00
_cell.angle_beta   90.00
_cell.angle_gamma   90.00
#
_symmetry.space_group_name_H-M   'P 1'
#
loop_
_entity.id
_entity.type
_entity.pdbx_description
1 polymer ?
#
loop_
_entity_poly.entity_id
_entity_poly.type
_entity_poly.pdbx_seq_one_letter_code
_entity_poly.pdbx_strand_id
1 'polypeptide(L)'
;MAEILIKPIKTKTHNGTDAEITGIDLTSTDCIVGTASVNHGSPDKSWNIHGICRDNPDDLNLNLNSNEIADLMETIKKLQG
;
A
#
# COMPACT_ATOMS: atom_id res chain seq x y z
N MET A 1 -2.88 1.78 18.23
CA MET A 1 -3.05 2.01 16.78
C MET A 1 -3.82 0.80 16.25
N ALA A 2 -4.90 1.01 15.51
CA ALA A 2 -5.73 -0.09 15.02
C ALA A 2 -5.34 -0.39 13.57
N GLU A 3 -4.35 -1.27 13.40
CA GLU A 3 -4.02 -1.82 12.10
C GLU A 3 -5.01 -2.93 11.78
N ILE A 4 -5.73 -2.78 10.67
CA ILE A 4 -6.64 -3.79 10.15
C ILE A 4 -5.83 -4.67 9.20
N LEU A 5 -5.52 -5.89 9.64
CA LEU A 5 -4.88 -6.89 8.79
C LEU A 5 -5.88 -7.35 7.72
N ILE A 6 -5.41 -7.39 6.47
CA ILE A 6 -6.20 -7.84 5.32
C ILE A 6 -5.56 -9.07 4.70
N LYS A 7 -6.29 -9.75 3.81
CA LYS A 7 -5.68 -10.76 2.96
C LYS A 7 -4.58 -10.10 2.12
N PRO A 8 -3.36 -10.65 2.07
CA PRO A 8 -2.28 -10.00 1.34
C PRO A 8 -2.62 -9.77 -0.13
N ILE A 9 -2.50 -8.53 -0.58
CA ILE A 9 -2.75 -8.11 -1.96
C ILE A 9 -1.40 -7.94 -2.64
N LYS A 10 -1.16 -8.76 -3.67
CA LYS A 10 0.08 -8.68 -4.46
C LYS A 10 -0.11 -7.69 -5.58
N THR A 11 0.76 -6.71 -5.64
CA THR A 11 0.76 -5.69 -6.69
C THR A 11 2.20 -5.38 -7.10
N LYS A 12 2.33 -4.45 -8.04
CA LYS A 12 3.60 -3.90 -8.44
C LYS A 12 3.63 -2.42 -8.12
N THR A 13 4.82 -1.90 -7.90
CA THR A 13 5.06 -0.46 -7.88
C THR A 13 5.10 0.06 -9.33
N HIS A 14 5.09 1.38 -9.47
CA HIS A 14 5.22 2.05 -10.75
C HIS A 14 6.55 1.72 -11.46
N ASN A 15 7.62 1.47 -10.69
CA ASN A 15 8.92 1.04 -11.22
C ASN A 15 9.00 -0.47 -11.51
N GLY A 16 7.89 -1.21 -11.37
CA GLY A 16 7.83 -2.65 -11.64
C GLY A 16 8.33 -3.55 -10.50
N THR A 17 8.72 -2.97 -9.36
CA THR A 17 9.08 -3.72 -8.13
C THR A 17 7.85 -4.40 -7.55
N ASP A 18 7.97 -5.65 -7.12
CA ASP A 18 6.87 -6.36 -6.46
C ASP A 18 6.58 -5.76 -5.08
N ALA A 19 5.30 -5.56 -4.77
CA ALA A 19 4.81 -5.07 -3.49
C ALA A 19 3.66 -5.93 -2.98
N GLU A 20 3.57 -6.07 -1.66
CA GLU A 20 2.54 -6.87 -1.00
C GLU A 20 1.92 -6.06 0.13
N ILE A 21 0.63 -5.77 0.01
CA ILE A 21 -0.13 -5.02 1.02
C ILE A 21 -0.72 -6.00 2.00
N THR A 22 -0.44 -5.83 3.29
CA THR A 22 -0.84 -6.75 4.36
C THR A 22 -1.83 -6.15 5.33
N GLY A 23 -1.99 -4.82 5.33
CA GLY A 23 -2.89 -4.15 6.26
C GLY A 23 -3.25 -2.73 5.87
N ILE A 24 -4.12 -2.15 6.71
CA ILE A 24 -4.61 -0.79 6.61
C ILE A 24 -4.51 -0.14 7.99
N ASP A 25 -3.90 1.04 8.09
CA ASP A 25 -3.90 1.89 9.28
C ASP A 25 -4.75 3.15 9.06
N LEU A 26 -6.03 3.10 9.45
CA LEU A 26 -6.95 4.23 9.29
C LEU A 26 -6.59 5.45 10.14
N THR A 27 -5.68 5.30 11.11
CA THR A 27 -5.25 6.40 11.99
C THR A 27 -4.10 7.22 11.42
N SER A 28 -3.48 6.73 10.34
CA SER A 28 -2.37 7.38 9.64
C SER A 28 -2.83 8.00 8.32
N THR A 29 -2.13 9.05 7.88
CA THR A 29 -2.23 9.55 6.50
C THR A 29 -1.70 8.54 5.49
N ASP A 30 -0.75 7.71 5.93
CA ASP A 30 -0.19 6.59 5.19
C ASP A 30 -0.93 5.32 5.58
N CYS A 31 -2.19 5.29 5.17
CA CYS A 31 -3.16 4.32 5.64
C CYS A 31 -2.99 2.91 5.05
N ILE A 32 -2.14 2.71 4.06
CA ILE A 32 -1.88 1.40 3.45
C ILE A 32 -0.54 0.91 3.99
N VAL A 33 -0.48 -0.31 4.51
CA VAL A 33 0.76 -0.91 5.02
C VAL A 33 1.06 -2.26 4.37
N GLY A 34 2.33 -2.53 4.16
CA GLY A 34 2.79 -3.72 3.46
C GLY A 34 4.29 -3.75 3.30
N THR A 35 4.78 -4.51 2.32
CA THR A 35 6.20 -4.65 2.00
C THR A 35 6.46 -4.42 0.52
N ALA A 36 7.67 -4.03 0.16
CA ALA A 36 8.11 -3.92 -1.23
C ALA A 36 9.47 -4.59 -1.43
N SER A 37 9.58 -5.49 -2.41
CA SER A 37 10.78 -6.29 -2.66
C SER A 37 11.86 -5.49 -3.38
N VAL A 38 12.69 -4.76 -2.62
CA VAL A 38 13.84 -4.03 -3.14
C VAL A 38 15.09 -4.91 -3.16
N ASN A 39 16.15 -4.50 -3.87
CA ASN A 39 17.40 -5.24 -4.06
C ASN A 39 18.03 -5.81 -2.76
N HIS A 40 17.71 -5.24 -1.59
CA HIS A 40 18.24 -5.63 -0.29
C HIS A 40 17.20 -6.21 0.70
N GLY A 41 16.01 -6.63 0.21
CA GLY A 41 14.97 -7.28 1.01
C GLY A 41 13.58 -6.71 0.80
N SER A 42 12.64 -7.10 1.65
CA SER A 42 11.24 -6.62 1.61
C SER A 42 10.93 -5.81 2.87
N PRO A 43 11.46 -4.58 3.00
CA PRO A 43 11.17 -3.73 4.15
C PRO A 43 9.68 -3.37 4.19
N ASP A 44 9.21 -3.15 5.42
CA ASP A 44 7.89 -2.58 5.65
C ASP A 44 7.82 -1.19 5.03
N LYS A 45 6.68 -0.91 4.40
CA LYS A 45 6.37 0.31 3.68
C LYS A 45 4.94 0.73 3.98
N SER A 46 4.77 2.04 3.97
CA SER A 46 3.47 2.67 4.12
C SER A 46 3.20 3.56 2.91
N TRP A 47 1.96 3.51 2.44
CA TRP A 47 1.47 4.33 1.34
C TRP A 47 0.20 5.07 1.76
N ASN A 48 -0.02 6.23 1.19
CA ASN A 48 -1.28 6.94 1.37
C ASN A 48 -2.39 6.38 0.47
N ILE A 49 -3.60 6.93 0.59
CA ILE A 49 -4.78 6.53 -0.22
C ILE A 49 -4.58 6.68 -1.74
N HIS A 50 -3.55 7.38 -2.19
CA HIS A 50 -3.19 7.57 -3.60
C HIS A 50 -2.05 6.64 -4.03
N GLY A 51 -1.64 5.70 -3.17
CA GLY A 51 -0.55 4.77 -3.45
C GLY A 51 0.83 5.43 -3.43
N ILE A 52 0.97 6.63 -2.88
CA ILE A 52 2.27 7.32 -2.79
C ILE A 52 2.99 6.80 -1.56
N CYS A 53 4.22 6.32 -1.76
CA CYS A 53 5.04 5.76 -0.68
C CYS A 53 5.60 6.89 0.20
N ARG A 54 5.52 6.74 1.54
CA ARG A 54 6.04 7.73 2.48
C ARG A 54 7.54 7.94 2.36
N ASP A 55 8.29 6.85 2.24
CA ASP A 55 9.76 6.88 2.31
C ASP A 55 10.43 7.13 0.94
N ASN A 56 9.79 6.68 -0.15
CA ASN A 56 10.35 6.72 -1.51
C ASN A 56 9.24 6.97 -2.54
N PRO A 57 8.72 8.21 -2.62
CA PRO A 57 7.55 8.55 -3.42
C PRO A 57 7.78 8.54 -4.94
N ASP A 58 8.98 8.31 -5.45
CA ASP A 58 9.21 8.23 -6.91
C ASP A 58 9.32 6.78 -7.40
N ASP A 59 10.02 5.92 -6.66
CA ASP A 59 10.31 4.55 -7.11
C ASP A 59 9.33 3.49 -6.59
N LEU A 60 8.73 3.71 -5.41
CA LEU A 60 7.94 2.69 -4.71
C LEU A 60 6.44 2.99 -4.68
N ASN A 61 5.95 3.94 -5.47
CA ASN A 61 4.52 4.18 -5.57
C ASN A 61 3.79 2.95 -6.09
N LEU A 62 2.64 2.62 -5.50
CA LEU A 62 1.84 1.49 -5.92
C LEU A 62 1.24 1.73 -7.30
N ASN A 63 1.23 0.69 -8.12
CA ASN A 63 0.49 0.69 -9.38
C ASN A 63 -1.00 0.48 -9.09
N LEU A 64 -1.79 1.51 -9.35
CA LEU A 64 -3.23 1.52 -9.06
C LEU A 64 -4.07 0.88 -10.15
N ASN A 65 -3.45 0.37 -11.22
CA ASN A 65 -4.16 -0.24 -12.34
C ASN A 65 -4.72 -1.64 -12.01
N SER A 66 -4.40 -2.20 -10.83
CA SER A 66 -5.01 -3.45 -10.38
C SER A 66 -6.37 -3.19 -9.75
N ASN A 67 -7.39 -3.95 -10.17
CA ASN A 67 -8.73 -3.89 -9.59
C ASN A 67 -8.70 -4.11 -8.06
N GLU A 68 -7.84 -5.01 -7.57
CA GLU A 68 -7.73 -5.28 -6.13
C GLU A 68 -7.25 -4.05 -5.33
N ILE A 69 -6.39 -3.22 -5.94
CA ILE A 69 -5.90 -1.98 -5.32
C ILE A 69 -6.98 -0.90 -5.36
N ALA A 70 -7.72 -0.80 -6.46
CA ALA A 70 -8.86 0.11 -6.56
C ALA A 70 -9.94 -0.22 -5.51
N ASP A 71 -10.28 -1.51 -5.35
CA ASP A 71 -11.24 -2.00 -4.35
C ASP A 71 -10.75 -1.73 -2.91
N LEU A 72 -9.45 -1.91 -2.66
CA LEU A 72 -8.82 -1.54 -1.39
C LEU A 72 -8.99 -0.05 -1.10
N MET A 73 -8.70 0.82 -2.06
CA MET A 73 -8.82 2.27 -1.91
C MET A 73 -10.26 2.71 -1.66
N GLU A 74 -11.22 2.11 -2.34
CA GLU A 74 -12.63 2.36 -2.06
C GLU A 74 -13.01 1.92 -0.65
N THR A 75 -12.52 0.77 -0.20
CA THR A 75 -12.76 0.25 1.15
C THR A 75 -12.21 1.20 2.21
N ILE A 76 -10.99 1.70 2.03
CA ILE A 76 -10.37 2.67 2.94
C ILE A 76 -11.21 3.95 2.99
N LYS A 77 -11.64 4.48 1.84
CA LYS A 77 -12.49 5.68 1.78
C LYS A 77 -13.84 5.48 2.50
N LYS A 78 -14.46 4.31 2.37
CA LYS A 78 -15.71 3.95 3.07
C LYS A 78 -15.53 3.79 4.57
N LEU A 79 -14.33 3.46 5.03
CA LEU A 79 -14.02 3.32 6.46
C LEU A 79 -13.61 4.66 7.11
N GLN A 80 -13.13 5.62 6.32
CA GLN A 80 -12.75 6.96 6.78
C GLN A 80 -13.91 7.98 6.72
N GLY A 81 -14.93 7.73 5.90
CA GLY A 81 -16.14 8.55 5.77
C GLY A 81 -17.27 8.07 6.67
#